data_AF-A0A5C8ANN0-F1
#
_entry.id   AF-A0A5C8ANN0-F1
#
_cell.length_a   1.000
_cell.length_b   1.000
_cell.length_c   1.000
_cell.angle_alpha   90.00
_cell.angle_beta   90.00
_cell.angle_gamma   90.00
#
_symmetry.space_group_name_H-M   'P 1'
#
loop_
_entity.id
_entity.type
_entity.pdbx_description
1 polymer ?
#
loop_
_entity_poly.entity_id
_entity_poly.type
_entity_poly.pdbx_seq_one_letter_code
_entity_poly.pdbx_strand_id
1 'polypeptide(L)'
;MKYVKTWLLVLWSIIAQNIHAQTDPSFPVVGQFSVTNSSETTIYDQVIISQNTFTILKNGVVLKQFRIVEETTEGFKIEQYFSENDYPKRDRQRFTIKIDNFNTNEYYVTLYFTSKTENIHLYKNQ
;
A
#
# COMPACT_ATOMS: atom_id res chain seq x y z
N MET A 1 -64.16 21.07 -18.54
CA MET A 1 -63.23 20.93 -17.39
C MET A 1 -63.22 19.48 -16.92
N LYS A 2 -62.19 18.71 -17.25
CA LYS A 2 -61.84 17.45 -16.56
C LYS A 2 -60.32 17.36 -16.56
N TYR A 3 -59.74 17.52 -15.37
CA TYR A 3 -58.32 17.40 -15.10
C TYR A 3 -57.92 15.93 -15.23
N VAL A 4 -57.12 15.60 -16.25
CA VAL A 4 -56.32 14.38 -16.22
C VAL A 4 -54.92 14.82 -15.76
N LYS A 5 -54.80 14.92 -14.44
CA LYS A 5 -53.54 14.70 -13.71
C LYS A 5 -52.97 13.34 -14.14
N THR A 6 -51.66 13.18 -13.91
CA THR A 6 -50.86 11.93 -13.98
C THR A 6 -50.20 11.59 -15.30
N TRP A 7 -49.23 12.38 -15.76
CA TRP A 7 -48.05 11.88 -16.49
C TRP A 7 -46.83 12.79 -16.24
N LEU A 8 -46.47 12.98 -14.97
CA LEU A 8 -45.23 13.67 -14.56
C LEU A 8 -44.35 12.72 -13.72
N LEU A 9 -44.13 11.51 -14.24
CA LEU A 9 -43.24 10.51 -13.62
C LEU A 9 -42.53 9.74 -14.73
N VAL A 10 -41.86 10.45 -15.62
CA VAL A 10 -40.90 9.84 -16.53
C VAL A 10 -39.60 10.61 -16.33
N LEU A 11 -38.58 9.85 -15.93
CA LEU A 11 -37.17 10.22 -15.82
C LEU A 11 -36.70 10.83 -14.49
N TRP A 12 -37.06 10.15 -13.39
CA TRP A 12 -36.24 10.09 -12.16
C TRP A 12 -35.06 9.09 -12.27
N SER A 13 -34.64 8.73 -13.48
CA SER A 13 -33.63 7.68 -13.74
C SER A 13 -32.25 8.25 -14.11
N ILE A 14 -31.91 9.44 -13.61
CA ILE A 14 -30.51 9.90 -13.56
C ILE A 14 -30.04 9.87 -12.10
N ILE A 15 -30.28 8.76 -11.41
CA ILE A 15 -29.35 8.34 -10.37
C ILE A 15 -28.17 7.77 -11.15
N ALA A 16 -27.30 8.67 -11.61
CA ALA A 16 -25.96 8.31 -12.04
C ALA A 16 -25.38 7.50 -10.90
N GLN A 17 -25.29 6.20 -11.14
CA GLN A 17 -24.63 5.23 -10.31
C GLN A 17 -23.16 5.64 -10.27
N ASN A 18 -22.82 6.59 -9.40
CA ASN A 18 -21.49 6.70 -8.84
C ASN A 18 -21.33 5.52 -7.87
N ILE A 19 -21.41 4.30 -8.42
CA ILE A 19 -20.68 3.18 -7.87
C ILE A 19 -19.23 3.58 -8.12
N HIS A 20 -18.70 4.41 -7.21
CA HIS A 20 -17.27 4.49 -7.02
C HIS A 20 -16.88 3.07 -6.65
N ALA A 21 -16.48 2.30 -7.67
CA ALA A 21 -15.56 1.21 -7.45
C ALA A 21 -14.42 1.87 -6.66
N GLN A 22 -14.33 1.58 -5.36
CA GLN A 22 -13.12 1.88 -4.61
C GLN A 22 -12.04 1.11 -5.37
N THR A 23 -11.31 1.82 -6.23
CA THR A 23 -10.11 1.30 -6.84
C THR A 23 -9.21 0.93 -5.68
N ASP A 24 -8.96 -0.37 -5.53
CA ASP A 24 -8.03 -0.84 -4.52
C ASP A 24 -6.71 -0.10 -4.71
N PRO A 25 -6.15 0.50 -3.64
CA PRO A 25 -4.92 1.27 -3.75
C PRO A 25 -3.78 0.34 -4.18
N SER A 26 -3.15 0.66 -5.30
CA SER A 26 -2.00 -0.08 -5.83
C SER A 26 -0.71 0.67 -5.58
N PHE A 27 0.37 -0.04 -5.25
CA PHE A 27 1.70 0.59 -5.19
C PHE A 27 2.07 1.25 -6.53
N PRO A 28 2.77 2.40 -6.50
CA PRO A 28 3.17 3.12 -7.70
C PRO A 28 4.30 2.42 -8.46
N VAL A 29 4.92 1.40 -7.84
CA VAL A 29 6.00 0.62 -8.43
C VAL A 29 5.83 -0.85 -8.07
N VAL A 30 6.11 -1.73 -9.04
CA VAL A 30 6.16 -3.18 -8.86
C VAL A 30 7.55 -3.67 -9.28
N GLY A 31 8.09 -4.60 -8.49
CA GLY A 31 9.38 -5.21 -8.79
C GLY A 31 10.07 -5.78 -7.56
N GLN A 32 11.28 -6.27 -7.82
CA GLN A 32 12.22 -6.74 -6.82
C GLN A 32 13.36 -5.73 -6.67
N PHE A 33 13.70 -5.44 -5.43
CA PHE A 33 14.67 -4.41 -5.07
C PHE A 33 15.70 -4.97 -4.11
N SER A 34 16.97 -4.65 -4.36
CA SER A 34 18.06 -4.85 -3.41
C SER A 34 18.13 -3.66 -2.45
N VAL A 35 18.39 -3.91 -1.17
CA VAL A 35 18.56 -2.85 -0.18
C VAL A 35 20.00 -2.36 -0.19
N THR A 36 20.21 -1.08 -0.50
CA THR A 36 21.54 -0.49 -0.73
C THR A 36 22.06 0.39 0.39
N ASN A 37 21.20 0.87 1.30
CA ASN A 37 21.65 1.69 2.43
C ASN A 37 21.65 0.89 3.75
N SER A 38 22.88 0.52 4.04
CA SER A 38 23.49 -0.14 5.18
C SER A 38 23.62 0.82 6.37
N SER A 39 22.70 0.70 7.33
CA SER A 39 23.17 0.75 8.72
C SER A 39 23.81 -0.63 8.99
N GLU A 40 24.85 -0.73 9.81
CA GLU A 40 25.45 -2.04 10.19
C GLU A 40 24.45 -3.02 10.83
N THR A 41 23.23 -2.55 11.10
CA THR A 41 22.09 -3.25 11.68
C THR A 41 20.98 -3.61 10.68
N THR A 42 21.12 -3.35 9.38
CA THR A 42 20.05 -3.71 8.43
C THR A 42 19.92 -5.24 8.37
N ILE A 43 18.83 -5.77 8.95
CA ILE A 43 18.62 -7.22 9.09
C ILE A 43 18.06 -7.89 7.83
N TYR A 44 17.85 -7.16 6.74
CA TYR A 44 17.21 -7.61 5.51
C TYR A 44 17.96 -7.09 4.27
N ASP A 45 17.87 -7.81 3.15
CA ASP A 45 18.66 -7.57 1.93
C ASP A 45 17.81 -7.27 0.69
N GLN A 46 16.53 -7.63 0.74
CA GLN A 46 15.65 -7.56 -0.42
C GLN A 46 14.24 -7.08 -0.03
N VAL A 47 13.65 -6.31 -0.93
CA VAL A 47 12.24 -5.91 -0.87
C VAL A 47 11.54 -6.33 -2.16
N ILE A 48 10.34 -6.88 -2.05
CA ILE A 48 9.45 -7.16 -3.18
C ILE A 48 8.19 -6.32 -3.03
N ILE A 49 7.91 -5.52 -4.05
CA ILE A 49 6.69 -4.71 -4.14
C ILE A 49 5.84 -5.30 -5.24
N SER A 50 4.63 -5.73 -4.90
CA SER A 50 3.60 -6.21 -5.82
C SER A 50 2.35 -5.35 -5.67
N GLN A 51 1.37 -5.48 -6.56
CA GLN A 51 0.19 -4.59 -6.64
C GLN A 51 -0.32 -4.12 -5.26
N ASN A 52 -0.57 -5.04 -4.33
CA ASN A 52 -1.16 -4.73 -3.02
C ASN A 52 -0.28 -5.13 -1.83
N THR A 53 0.98 -5.51 -2.06
CA THR A 53 1.84 -6.06 -0.99
C THR A 53 3.27 -5.52 -1.02
N PHE A 54 3.79 -5.27 0.17
CA PHE A 54 5.19 -4.92 0.42
C PHE A 54 5.80 -6.06 1.24
N THR A 55 6.87 -6.68 0.74
CA THR A 55 7.51 -7.84 1.36
C THR A 55 8.97 -7.55 1.63
N ILE A 56 9.45 -7.81 2.84
CA ILE A 56 10.84 -7.66 3.24
C ILE A 56 11.44 -9.05 3.45
N LEU A 57 12.60 -9.32 2.83
CA LEU A 57 13.27 -10.60 2.86
C LEU A 57 14.71 -10.48 3.37
N LYS A 58 15.24 -11.61 3.87
CA LYS A 58 16.66 -11.83 4.16
C LYS A 58 17.07 -13.21 3.65
N ASN A 59 18.09 -13.29 2.81
CA ASN A 59 18.60 -14.54 2.24
C ASN A 59 17.46 -15.39 1.62
N GLY A 60 16.48 -14.75 0.98
CA GLY A 60 15.30 -15.41 0.41
C GLY A 60 14.20 -15.81 1.40
N VAL A 61 14.40 -15.60 2.71
CA VAL A 61 13.38 -15.85 3.73
C VAL A 61 12.53 -14.59 3.93
N VAL A 62 11.21 -14.74 3.92
CA VAL A 62 10.27 -13.65 4.21
C VAL A 62 10.32 -13.33 5.69
N LEU A 63 10.82 -12.14 6.04
CA LEU A 63 10.84 -11.67 7.42
C LEU A 63 9.53 -10.98 7.80
N LYS A 64 9.02 -10.14 6.89
CA LYS A 64 7.80 -9.36 7.08
C LYS A 64 7.04 -9.22 5.78
N GLN A 65 5.71 -9.26 5.88
CA GLN A 65 4.82 -9.01 4.76
C GLN A 65 3.66 -8.11 5.17
N PHE A 66 3.41 -7.13 4.34
CA PHE A 66 2.42 -6.09 4.59
C PHE A 66 1.47 -5.99 3.41
N ARG A 67 0.20 -5.73 3.71
CA ARG A 67 -0.84 -5.43 2.72
C ARG A 67 -1.15 -3.95 2.74
N ILE A 68 -1.45 -3.37 1.59
CA ILE A 68 -2.04 -2.03 1.54
C ILE A 68 -3.47 -2.12 2.07
N VAL A 69 -3.83 -1.16 2.92
CA VAL A 69 -5.18 -0.99 3.44
C VAL A 69 -5.83 0.25 2.83
N GLU A 70 -5.05 1.31 2.62
CA GLU A 70 -5.56 2.62 2.22
C GLU A 70 -4.42 3.46 1.64
N GLU A 71 -4.72 4.34 0.69
CA GLU A 71 -3.81 5.40 0.22
C GLU A 71 -4.06 6.68 1.05
N THR A 72 -3.00 7.33 1.49
CA THR A 72 -3.05 8.55 2.30
C THR A 72 -2.29 9.68 1.62
N THR A 73 -2.45 10.91 2.10
CA THR A 73 -1.71 12.08 1.59
C THR A 73 -0.20 11.96 1.74
N GLU A 74 0.27 11.09 2.65
CA GLU A 74 1.69 10.88 2.95
C GLU A 74 2.25 9.63 2.27
N GLY A 75 1.41 8.77 1.68
CA GLY A 75 1.82 7.51 1.05
C GLY A 75 0.75 6.43 1.19
N PHE A 76 1.11 5.27 1.74
CA PHE A 76 0.23 4.11 1.86
C PHE A 76 0.14 3.66 3.32
N LYS A 77 -1.08 3.46 3.80
CA LYS A 77 -1.32 2.80 5.08
C LYS A 77 -1.29 1.30 4.86
N ILE A 78 -0.35 0.63 5.52
CA ILE A 78 -0.17 -0.81 5.39
C ILE A 78 -0.42 -1.51 6.72
N GLU A 79 -0.75 -2.79 6.62
CA GLU A 79 -0.99 -3.67 7.75
C GLU A 79 -0.11 -4.91 7.62
N GLN A 80 0.66 -5.20 8.67
CA GLN A 80 1.46 -6.42 8.72
C GLN A 80 0.54 -7.63 8.82
N TYR A 81 0.61 -8.55 7.86
CA TYR A 81 -0.20 -9.77 7.89
C TYR A 81 0.61 -11.05 8.09
N PHE A 82 1.93 -10.97 7.88
CA PHE A 82 2.88 -12.03 8.21
C PHE A 82 4.15 -11.41 8.81
N SER A 83 4.65 -12.03 9.87
CA SER A 83 5.99 -11.81 10.41
C SER A 83 6.45 -13.14 10.98
N GLU A 84 7.71 -13.48 10.74
CA GLU A 84 8.34 -14.72 11.23
C GLU A 84 8.12 -14.92 12.75
N ASN A 85 7.96 -13.83 13.49
CA ASN A 85 7.82 -13.82 14.95
C ASN A 85 6.38 -13.62 15.48
N ASP A 86 5.35 -13.44 14.62
CA ASP A 86 3.99 -13.08 15.08
C ASP A 86 2.92 -14.09 14.64
N TYR A 87 2.63 -15.05 15.52
CA TYR A 87 1.40 -15.85 15.54
C TYR A 87 0.84 -15.91 16.97
N PRO A 88 -0.46 -15.64 17.24
CA PRO A 88 -1.37 -14.67 16.63
C PRO A 88 -1.68 -13.53 17.63
N LYS A 89 -1.25 -12.29 17.37
CA LYS A 89 -1.68 -11.12 18.15
C LYS A 89 -2.83 -10.38 17.45
N ARG A 90 -3.85 -10.03 18.25
CA ARG A 90 -5.18 -9.59 17.82
C ARG A 90 -5.26 -8.19 17.22
N ASP A 91 -4.18 -7.42 17.17
CA ASP A 91 -4.16 -6.11 16.54
C ASP A 91 -2.93 -5.99 15.64
N ARG A 92 -3.13 -6.17 14.33
CA ARG A 92 -2.08 -5.97 13.34
C ARG A 92 -1.80 -4.47 13.26
N GLN A 93 -0.66 -4.05 13.79
CA GLN A 93 -0.27 -2.64 13.80
C GLN A 93 -0.26 -2.10 12.37
N ARG A 94 -1.01 -1.01 12.17
CA ARG A 94 -1.01 -0.25 10.92
C ARG A 94 0.00 0.87 11.01
N PHE A 95 0.70 1.10 9.92
CA PHE A 95 1.66 2.20 9.82
C PHE A 95 1.70 2.75 8.39
N THR A 96 2.23 3.95 8.25
CA THR A 96 2.33 4.62 6.95
C THR A 96 3.67 4.31 6.33
N ILE A 97 3.68 4.07 5.02
CA ILE A 97 4.89 3.99 4.22
C ILE A 97 4.83 5.01 3.09
N LYS A 98 5.96 5.63 2.80
CA LYS A 98 6.12 6.53 1.67
C LYS A 98 7.20 5.96 0.76
N ILE A 99 6.97 5.99 -0.55
CA ILE A 99 7.92 5.50 -1.55
C ILE A 99 8.22 6.67 -2.47
N ASP A 100 9.44 7.19 -2.36
CA ASP A 100 9.94 8.28 -3.19
C ASP A 100 10.88 7.68 -4.25
N ASN A 101 10.71 8.07 -5.51
CA ASN A 101 11.65 7.72 -6.57
C ASN A 101 12.74 8.78 -6.67
N PHE A 102 14.00 8.36 -6.67
CA PHE A 102 15.14 9.26 -6.92
C PHE A 102 15.53 9.27 -8.40
N ASN A 103 15.60 8.09 -9.01
CA ASN A 103 15.79 7.93 -10.45
C ASN A 103 15.01 6.70 -10.96
N THR A 104 15.31 6.21 -12.18
CA THR A 104 14.62 5.06 -12.78
C THR A 104 14.79 3.76 -12.00
N ASN A 105 15.88 3.59 -11.26
CA ASN A 105 16.20 2.35 -10.54
C ASN A 105 16.36 2.57 -9.03
N GLU A 106 16.49 3.80 -8.54
CA GLU A 106 16.70 4.10 -7.13
C GLU A 106 15.44 4.66 -6.48
N TYR A 107 15.08 4.09 -5.33
CA TYR A 107 13.88 4.41 -4.57
C TYR A 107 14.22 4.54 -3.08
N TYR A 108 13.59 5.47 -2.39
CA TYR A 108 13.65 5.61 -0.94
C TYR A 108 12.30 5.24 -0.34
N VAL A 109 12.30 4.30 0.60
CA VAL A 109 11.11 3.90 1.34
C VAL A 109 11.22 4.38 2.77
N THR A 110 10.28 5.21 3.20
CA THR A 110 10.19 5.69 4.57
C THR A 110 9.05 4.97 5.28
N LEU A 111 9.37 4.22 6.34
CA LEU A 111 8.41 3.55 7.21
C LEU A 111 8.18 4.40 8.46
N TYR A 112 6.95 4.86 8.67
CA TYR A 112 6.55 5.68 9.81
C TYR A 112 5.88 4.81 10.88
N PHE A 113 6.66 4.26 11.80
CA PHE A 113 6.12 3.57 12.97
C PHE A 113 5.75 4.58 14.06
N THR A 114 4.86 4.19 14.98
CA THR A 114 4.42 5.06 16.09
C THR A 114 5.58 5.59 16.93
N SER A 115 6.67 4.82 17.09
CA SER A 115 7.81 5.15 17.94
C SER A 115 9.11 5.43 17.19
N LYS A 116 9.16 5.20 15.87
CA LYS A 116 10.38 5.38 15.07
C LYS A 116 10.07 5.58 13.59
N THR A 117 10.98 6.26 12.89
CA THR A 117 10.97 6.33 11.43
C THR A 117 12.17 5.54 10.91
N GLU A 118 11.95 4.71 9.89
CA GLU A 118 12.99 3.89 9.25
C GLU A 118 13.05 4.21 7.77
N ASN A 119 14.23 4.58 7.27
CA ASN A 119 14.44 4.91 5.86
C ASN A 119 15.23 3.78 5.19
N ILE A 120 14.73 3.28 4.08
CA ILE A 120 15.29 2.17 3.32
C ILE A 120 15.62 2.66 1.92
N HIS A 121 16.88 2.54 1.52
CA HIS A 121 17.27 2.80 0.14
C HIS A 121 17.19 1.51 -0.66
N LEU A 122 16.45 1.54 -1.75
CA LEU A 122 16.15 0.43 -2.62
C LEU A 122 16.73 0.68 -4.01
N TYR A 123 17.33 -0.36 -4.57
CA TYR A 123 17.78 -0.40 -5.96
C TYR A 123 17.01 -1.49 -6.71
N LYS A 124 16.31 -1.11 -7.78
CA LYS A 124 15.52 -2.02 -8.61
C LYS A 124 16.45 -2.95 -9.37
N ASN A 125 16.26 -4.25 -9.18
CA ASN A 125 16.98 -5.25 -9.94
C ASN A 125 16.47 -5.23 -11.40
N GLN A 126 17.40 -5.23 -12.36
CA GLN A 126 17.10 -5.26 -13.80
C GLN A 126 16.49 -6.59 -14.23
#